data_AF-A0A5C7PI11-F1
#
_entry.id   AF-A0A5C7PI11-F1
#
_cell.length_a   1.000
_cell.length_b   1.000
_cell.length_c   1.000
_cell.angle_alpha   90.00
_cell.angle_beta   90.00
_cell.angle_gamma   90.00
#
_symmetry.space_group_name_H-M   'P 1'
#
loop_
_entity.id
_entity.type
_entity.pdbx_description
1 polymer ?
#
loop_
_entity_poly.entity_id
_entity_poly.type
_entity_poly.pdbx_seq_one_letter_code
_entity_poly.pdbx_strand_id
1 'polypeptide(L)'
;MSLQPPAPADQATASSTDRVFDAVRELRALAQIATRETVAELTGLRLGIVDDRLRTLVDDGRLKRLLRGVYELVEVFPATRAISKTVLPNRMVKLDIGDDVVTLTPEEHRTLAELFVGAAGMAVMIHSTNQHLFLATEVAARVDRIERAQAEKRDQTKAGKKARAT
;
A
#
# COMPACT_ATOMS: atom_id res chain seq x y z
N MET A 1 -30.64 30.32 31.94
CA MET A 1 -30.79 29.20 30.98
C MET A 1 -29.80 28.12 31.39
N SER A 2 -30.26 27.08 32.09
CA SER A 2 -29.43 25.94 32.44
C SER A 2 -29.36 25.01 31.23
N LEU A 3 -28.19 24.86 30.64
CA LEU A 3 -27.94 23.90 29.57
C LEU A 3 -27.83 22.52 30.21
N GLN A 4 -28.87 21.71 30.00
CA GLN A 4 -28.81 20.27 30.23
C GLN A 4 -27.77 19.67 29.26
N PRO A 5 -26.79 18.86 29.72
CA PRO A 5 -25.91 18.16 28.80
C PRO A 5 -26.73 17.13 27.99
N PRO A 6 -26.42 16.92 26.69
CA PRO A 6 -27.12 15.94 25.88
C PRO A 6 -26.95 14.55 26.51
N ALA A 7 -28.06 13.80 26.58
CA ALA A 7 -28.04 12.40 27.01
C ALA A 7 -27.03 11.60 26.16
N PRO A 8 -26.31 10.63 26.75
CA PRO A 8 -25.38 9.81 25.99
C PRO A 8 -26.15 9.10 24.87
N ALA A 9 -25.68 9.29 23.64
CA ALA A 9 -26.20 8.60 22.47
C ALA A 9 -26.19 7.09 22.73
N ASP A 10 -27.32 6.47 22.44
CA ASP A 10 -27.61 5.05 22.50
C ASP A 10 -26.42 4.24 21.95
N GLN A 11 -25.68 3.56 22.84
CA GLN A 11 -24.66 2.60 22.45
C GLN A 11 -25.38 1.36 21.92
N ALA A 12 -25.88 1.44 20.69
CA ALA A 12 -26.26 0.27 19.91
C ALA A 12 -25.10 -0.73 20.03
N THR A 13 -25.40 -1.92 20.51
CA THR A 13 -24.39 -2.95 20.78
C THR A 13 -23.65 -3.25 19.49
N ALA A 14 -22.45 -2.67 19.34
CA ALA A 14 -21.65 -2.78 18.14
C ALA A 14 -21.46 -4.25 17.77
N SER A 15 -21.74 -4.59 16.51
CA SER A 15 -21.67 -5.98 16.05
C SER A 15 -20.23 -6.50 16.23
N SER A 16 -20.06 -7.82 16.29
CA SER A 16 -18.72 -8.41 16.33
C SER A 16 -17.87 -7.99 15.12
N THR A 17 -18.50 -7.73 13.97
CA THR A 17 -17.83 -7.19 12.77
C THR A 17 -17.33 -5.77 13.01
N ASP A 18 -18.16 -4.89 13.56
CA ASP A 18 -17.79 -3.50 13.83
C ASP A 18 -16.69 -3.40 14.88
N ARG A 19 -16.79 -4.20 15.96
CA ARG A 19 -15.75 -4.29 17.00
C ARG A 19 -14.40 -4.73 16.44
N VAL A 20 -14.39 -5.70 15.54
CA VAL A 20 -13.16 -6.17 14.87
C VAL A 20 -12.61 -5.09 13.94
N PHE A 21 -13.47 -4.40 13.18
CA PHE A 21 -13.03 -3.32 12.30
C PHE A 21 -12.44 -2.14 13.09
N ASP A 22 -13.10 -1.73 14.17
CA ASP A 22 -12.64 -0.64 15.03
C ASP A 22 -11.33 -0.98 15.74
N ALA A 23 -11.16 -2.23 16.20
CA ALA A 23 -9.89 -2.69 16.76
C ALA A 23 -8.74 -2.61 15.73
N VAL A 24 -8.99 -2.94 14.46
CA VAL A 24 -7.98 -2.77 13.40
C VAL A 24 -7.68 -1.28 13.17
N ARG A 25 -8.68 -0.40 13.24
CA ARG A 25 -8.46 1.05 13.16
C ARG A 25 -7.62 1.58 14.31
N GLU A 26 -7.91 1.12 15.52
CA GLU A 26 -7.20 1.53 16.73
C GLU A 26 -5.74 1.05 16.74
N LEU A 27 -5.50 -0.21 16.39
CA LEU A 27 -4.13 -0.75 16.23
C LEU A 27 -3.34 0.09 15.23
N ARG A 28 -3.95 0.49 14.10
CA ARG A 28 -3.29 1.36 13.13
C ARG A 28 -3.04 2.77 13.67
N ALA A 29 -3.97 3.37 14.41
CA ALA A 29 -3.79 4.67 15.03
C ALA A 29 -2.62 4.68 16.03
N LEU A 30 -2.37 3.53 16.68
CA LEU A 30 -1.24 3.29 17.56
C LEU A 30 0.05 2.85 16.81
N ALA A 31 0.04 2.87 15.47
CA ALA A 31 1.12 2.37 14.62
C ALA A 31 1.53 0.91 14.91
N GLN A 32 0.59 0.09 15.40
CA GLN A 32 0.76 -1.33 15.63
C GLN A 32 0.22 -2.17 14.46
N ILE A 33 0.79 -3.37 14.29
CA ILE A 33 0.35 -4.31 13.27
C ILE A 33 -0.93 -5.01 13.74
N ALA A 34 -1.97 -4.97 12.91
CA ALA A 34 -3.19 -5.74 13.15
C ALA A 34 -2.98 -7.20 12.74
N THR A 35 -2.68 -8.05 13.72
CA THR A 35 -2.71 -9.51 13.57
C THR A 35 -3.99 -10.07 14.16
N ARG A 36 -4.36 -11.29 13.77
CA ARG A 36 -5.53 -11.96 14.36
C ARG A 36 -5.42 -12.10 15.89
N GLU A 37 -4.20 -12.25 16.41
CA GLU A 37 -3.93 -12.32 17.85
C GLU A 37 -4.11 -10.96 18.53
N THR A 38 -3.52 -9.89 18.00
CA THR A 38 -3.64 -8.54 18.61
C THR A 38 -5.06 -8.00 18.52
N VAL A 39 -5.79 -8.33 17.45
CA VAL A 39 -7.22 -8.01 17.32
C VAL A 39 -8.05 -8.82 18.32
N ALA A 40 -7.75 -10.10 18.53
CA ALA A 40 -8.46 -10.92 19.53
C ALA A 40 -8.22 -10.42 20.96
N GLU A 41 -6.99 -10.02 21.27
CA GLU A 41 -6.63 -9.41 22.56
C GLU A 41 -7.39 -8.10 22.79
N LEU A 42 -7.34 -7.18 21.82
CA LEU A 42 -7.98 -5.86 21.94
C LEU A 42 -9.51 -5.95 21.99
N THR A 43 -10.10 -6.88 21.23
CA THR A 43 -11.57 -7.05 21.20
C THR A 43 -12.10 -7.95 22.32
N GLY A 44 -11.27 -8.79 22.93
CA GLY A 44 -11.69 -9.85 23.87
C GLY A 44 -12.51 -10.97 23.21
N LEU A 45 -12.56 -11.05 21.88
CA LEU A 45 -13.34 -12.05 21.15
C LEU A 45 -12.52 -13.33 20.96
N ARG A 46 -13.22 -14.47 20.88
CA ARG A 46 -12.59 -15.75 20.54
C ARG A 46 -11.99 -15.69 19.13
N LEU A 47 -10.81 -16.28 18.97
CA LEU A 47 -10.05 -16.21 17.72
C LEU A 47 -10.85 -16.67 16.48
N GLY A 48 -11.70 -17.70 16.61
CA GLY A 48 -12.54 -18.16 15.50
C GLY A 48 -13.60 -17.13 15.06
N ILE A 49 -14.12 -16.31 15.99
CA ILE A 49 -15.02 -15.20 15.66
C ILE A 49 -14.22 -14.12 14.95
N VAL A 50 -13.04 -13.77 15.47
CA VAL A 50 -12.14 -12.78 14.88
C VAL A 50 -11.76 -13.14 13.45
N ASP A 51 -11.35 -14.38 13.21
CA ASP A 51 -10.99 -14.87 11.86
C ASP A 51 -12.14 -14.74 10.87
N ASP A 52 -13.35 -15.12 11.30
CA ASP A 52 -14.54 -15.05 10.46
C ASP A 52 -14.88 -13.59 10.12
N ARG A 53 -14.85 -12.69 11.11
CA ARG A 53 -15.10 -11.25 10.88
C ARG A 53 -14.03 -10.57 10.03
N LEU A 54 -12.75 -10.91 10.24
CA LEU A 54 -11.64 -10.41 9.41
C LEU A 54 -11.79 -10.86 7.97
N ARG A 55 -12.22 -12.11 7.74
CA ARG A 55 -12.53 -12.62 6.39
C ARG A 55 -13.68 -11.83 5.77
N THR A 56 -14.80 -11.66 6.46
CA THR A 56 -15.94 -10.84 5.96
C THR A 56 -15.49 -9.43 5.59
N LEU A 57 -14.71 -8.77 6.45
CA LEU A 57 -14.22 -7.41 6.17
C LEU A 57 -13.25 -7.34 4.98
N VAL A 58 -12.51 -8.42 4.70
CA VAL A 58 -11.68 -8.53 3.50
C VAL A 58 -12.55 -8.74 2.26
N ASP A 59 -13.55 -9.61 2.34
CA ASP A 59 -14.48 -9.87 1.24
C ASP A 59 -15.30 -8.61 0.89
N ASP A 60 -15.66 -7.81 1.90
CA ASP A 60 -16.33 -6.51 1.77
C ASP A 60 -15.38 -5.39 1.28
N GLY A 61 -14.09 -5.68 1.07
CA GLY A 61 -13.09 -4.71 0.61
C GLY A 61 -12.72 -3.62 1.62
N ARG A 62 -13.13 -3.76 2.89
CA ARG A 62 -12.82 -2.81 3.97
C ARG A 62 -11.43 -3.06 4.58
N LEU A 63 -10.97 -4.30 4.53
CA LEU A 63 -9.63 -4.73 4.92
C LEU A 63 -8.94 -5.41 3.74
N LYS A 64 -7.61 -5.42 3.76
CA LYS A 64 -6.79 -6.27 2.89
C LYS A 64 -5.91 -7.16 3.74
N ARG A 65 -5.69 -8.38 3.26
CA ARG A 65 -4.76 -9.32 3.88
C ARG A 65 -3.36 -9.08 3.32
N LEU A 66 -2.45 -8.56 4.15
CA LEU A 66 -1.06 -8.32 3.75
C LEU A 66 -0.24 -9.62 3.76
N LEU A 67 -0.38 -10.39 4.85
CA LEU A 67 0.26 -11.68 5.05
C LEU A 67 -0.72 -12.63 5.74
N ARG A 68 -0.35 -13.90 5.86
CA ARG A 68 -1.16 -14.87 6.61
C ARG A 68 -1.33 -14.40 8.06
N GLY A 69 -2.55 -13.95 8.39
CA GLY A 69 -2.90 -13.50 9.74
C GLY A 69 -2.64 -12.02 10.01
N VAL A 70 -2.19 -11.26 9.01
CA VAL A 70 -1.92 -9.81 9.11
C VAL A 70 -2.84 -9.04 8.18
N TYR A 71 -3.50 -8.02 8.71
CA TYR A 71 -4.54 -7.26 8.03
C TYR A 71 -4.24 -5.76 8.09
N GLU A 72 -4.68 -5.03 7.07
CA GLU A 72 -4.55 -3.58 7.00
C GLU A 72 -5.86 -2.97 6.50
N LEU A 73 -6.18 -1.76 6.95
CA LEU A 73 -7.31 -0.99 6.43
C LEU A 73 -7.13 -0.73 4.93
N VAL A 74 -8.22 -0.88 4.20
CA VAL A 74 -8.32 -0.31 2.85
C VAL A 74 -8.79 1.12 3.03
N GLU A 75 -7.86 2.08 2.88
CA GLU A 75 -8.23 3.50 2.80
C GLU A 75 -8.85 3.78 1.44
N VAL A 76 -10.17 3.99 1.43
CA VAL A 76 -10.86 4.54 0.28
C VAL A 76 -10.77 6.06 0.37
N PHE A 77 -9.79 6.63 -0.33
CA PHE A 77 -9.77 8.06 -0.59
C PHE A 77 -10.81 8.39 -1.67
N PRO A 78 -11.45 9.57 -1.61
CA PRO A 78 -12.18 10.07 -2.76
C PRO A 78 -11.24 10.16 -3.96
N ALA A 79 -11.81 10.13 -5.18
CA ALA A 79 -11.02 10.24 -6.40
C ALA A 79 -10.05 11.44 -6.31
N THR A 80 -8.81 11.22 -6.74
CA THR A 80 -7.79 12.28 -6.74
C THR A 80 -8.33 13.48 -7.51
N ARG A 81 -8.41 14.63 -6.82
CA ARG A 81 -8.82 15.89 -7.43
C ARG A 81 -7.80 16.30 -8.50
N ALA A 82 -8.22 17.11 -9.47
CA ALA A 82 -7.27 17.70 -10.42
C ALA A 82 -6.26 18.56 -9.65
N ILE A 83 -4.97 18.34 -9.90
CA ILE A 83 -3.88 19.09 -9.27
C ILE A 83 -3.06 19.74 -10.38
N SER A 84 -2.90 21.05 -10.31
CA SER A 84 -2.04 21.80 -11.23
C SER A 84 -1.17 22.80 -10.49
N LYS A 85 -0.02 23.11 -11.10
CA LYS A 85 0.90 24.15 -10.65
C LYS A 85 1.20 25.09 -11.80
N THR A 86 0.96 26.37 -11.59
CA THR A 86 1.26 27.42 -12.57
C THR A 86 2.29 28.38 -12.01
N VAL A 87 3.40 28.58 -12.73
CA VAL A 87 4.39 29.61 -12.41
C VAL A 87 4.00 30.89 -13.15
N LEU A 88 3.79 31.98 -12.40
CA LEU A 88 3.44 33.28 -12.94
C LEU A 88 4.69 34.05 -13.41
N PRO A 89 4.55 35.09 -14.27
CA PRO A 89 5.69 35.87 -14.77
C PRO A 89 6.56 36.50 -13.67
N ASN A 90 5.98 36.83 -12.52
CA ASN A 90 6.68 37.37 -11.35
C ASN A 90 7.26 36.29 -10.41
N ARG A 91 7.28 35.02 -10.85
CA ARG A 91 7.71 33.83 -10.08
C ARG A 91 6.82 33.42 -8.91
N MET A 92 5.71 34.11 -8.67
CA MET A 92 4.68 33.56 -7.78
C MET A 92 4.10 32.28 -8.40
N VAL A 93 3.53 31.43 -7.55
CA VAL A 93 3.00 30.13 -7.97
C VAL A 93 1.54 30.03 -7.59
N LYS A 94 0.71 29.55 -8.52
CA LYS A 94 -0.64 29.06 -8.18
C LYS A 94 -0.61 27.55 -8.08
N LEU A 95 -1.05 27.02 -6.95
CA LEU A 95 -1.27 25.60 -6.72
C LEU A 95 -2.77 25.37 -6.61
N ASP A 96 -3.32 24.59 -7.53
CA ASP A 96 -4.74 24.28 -7.61
C ASP A 96 -4.97 22.82 -7.19
N ILE A 97 -5.96 22.57 -6.34
CA ILE A 97 -6.38 21.22 -5.92
C ILE A 97 -7.91 21.17 -5.94
N GLY A 98 -8.49 20.69 -7.04
CA GLY A 98 -9.93 20.83 -7.27
C GLY A 98 -10.31 22.30 -7.36
N ASP A 99 -11.22 22.75 -6.49
CA ASP A 99 -11.68 24.14 -6.44
C ASP A 99 -10.82 25.05 -5.55
N ASP A 100 -9.91 24.47 -4.77
CA ASP A 100 -9.04 25.22 -3.87
C ASP A 100 -7.82 25.76 -4.64
N VAL A 101 -7.58 27.07 -4.55
CA VAL A 101 -6.44 27.74 -5.18
C VAL A 101 -5.63 28.48 -4.15
N VAL A 102 -4.35 28.11 -4.02
CA VAL A 102 -3.39 28.81 -3.15
C VAL A 102 -2.39 29.57 -4.02
N THR A 103 -2.23 30.86 -3.74
CA THR A 103 -1.21 31.70 -4.39
C THR A 103 -0.02 31.84 -3.45
N LEU A 104 1.13 31.32 -3.87
CA LEU A 104 2.36 31.28 -3.11
C LEU A 104 3.35 32.32 -3.63
N THR A 105 4.02 33.00 -2.71
CA THR A 105 5.24 33.73 -2.98
C THR A 105 6.39 32.77 -3.33
N PRO A 106 7.48 33.26 -3.94
CA PRO A 106 8.65 32.44 -4.21
C PRO A 106 9.31 31.82 -2.96
N GLU A 107 9.13 32.43 -1.79
CA GLU A 107 9.64 31.91 -0.52
C GLU A 107 8.76 30.77 0.00
N GLU A 108 7.45 30.97 0.07
CA GLU A 108 6.50 29.93 0.48
C GLU A 108 6.58 28.69 -0.42
N HIS A 109 6.74 28.87 -1.74
CA HIS A 109 6.92 27.75 -2.66
C HIS A 109 8.23 26.97 -2.38
N ARG A 110 9.32 27.64 -2.00
CA ARG A 110 10.59 26.97 -1.66
C ARG A 110 10.46 26.17 -0.37
N THR A 111 9.92 26.79 0.68
CA THR A 111 9.67 26.10 1.95
C THR A 111 8.74 24.90 1.76
N LEU A 112 7.66 25.07 0.99
CA LEU A 112 6.76 23.96 0.67
C LEU A 112 7.48 22.84 -0.08
N ALA A 113 8.32 23.17 -1.06
CA ALA A 113 9.11 22.17 -1.79
C ALA A 113 10.06 21.40 -0.88
N GLU A 114 10.72 22.07 0.06
CA GLU A 114 11.60 21.44 1.06
C GLU A 114 10.85 20.40 1.92
N LEU A 115 9.63 20.74 2.36
CA LEU A 115 8.76 19.81 3.12
C LEU A 115 8.39 18.55 2.32
N PHE A 116 8.35 18.64 0.98
CA PHE A 116 7.99 17.53 0.11
C PHE A 116 9.16 16.69 -0.40
N VAL A 117 10.42 17.04 -0.11
CA VAL A 117 11.61 16.34 -0.63
C VAL A 117 11.55 14.83 -0.33
N GLY A 118 11.18 14.44 0.89
CA GLY A 118 11.06 13.03 1.28
C GLY A 118 9.97 12.30 0.50
N ALA A 119 8.79 12.92 0.33
CA ALA A 119 7.70 12.35 -0.43
C ALA A 119 8.03 12.19 -1.92
N ALA A 120 8.71 13.18 -2.51
CA ALA A 120 9.21 13.11 -3.88
C ALA A 120 10.20 11.95 -4.06
N GLY A 121 11.13 11.77 -3.11
CA GLY A 121 12.06 10.63 -3.11
C GLY A 121 11.35 9.27 -3.06
N MET A 122 10.34 9.13 -2.21
CA MET A 122 9.54 7.89 -2.15
C MET A 122 8.80 7.61 -3.46
N ALA A 123 8.22 8.64 -4.09
CA ALA A 123 7.53 8.47 -5.38
C ALA A 123 8.47 7.97 -6.48
N VAL A 124 9.70 8.50 -6.54
CA VAL A 124 10.75 8.05 -7.46
C VAL A 124 11.12 6.59 -7.19
N MET A 125 11.29 6.22 -5.92
CA MET A 125 11.62 4.84 -5.54
C MET A 125 10.52 3.85 -5.94
N ILE A 126 9.24 4.17 -5.69
CA ILE A 126 8.11 3.33 -6.09
C ILE A 126 8.11 3.12 -7.61
N HIS A 127 8.32 4.20 -8.39
CA HIS A 127 8.39 4.10 -9.84
C HIS A 127 9.57 3.24 -10.30
N SER A 128 10.75 3.44 -9.71
CA SER A 128 11.96 2.68 -10.03
C SER A 128 11.80 1.20 -9.70
N THR A 129 11.26 0.85 -8.53
CA THR A 129 11.00 -0.53 -8.13
C THR A 129 10.08 -1.24 -9.12
N ASN A 130 9.00 -0.57 -9.55
CA ASN A 130 8.08 -1.14 -10.55
C ASN A 130 8.77 -1.40 -11.89
N GLN A 131 9.63 -0.48 -12.36
CA GLN A 131 10.42 -0.67 -13.57
C GLN A 131 11.44 -1.81 -13.44
N HIS A 132 12.10 -1.92 -12.29
CA HIS A 132 13.08 -2.98 -12.04
C HIS A 132 12.43 -4.37 -11.96
N LEU A 133 11.22 -4.48 -11.40
CA LEU A 133 10.48 -5.75 -11.40
C LEU A 133 10.22 -6.24 -12.84
N PHE A 134 9.81 -5.34 -13.73
CA PHE A 134 9.61 -5.68 -15.14
C PHE A 134 10.91 -6.19 -15.79
N LEU A 135 12.02 -5.44 -15.64
CA LEU A 135 13.32 -5.84 -16.18
C LEU A 135 13.82 -7.17 -15.59
N ALA A 136 13.63 -7.39 -14.29
CA ALA A 136 14.03 -8.62 -13.62
C ALA A 136 13.31 -9.85 -14.20
N THR A 137 12.01 -9.73 -14.52
CA THR A 137 11.27 -10.82 -15.16
C THR A 137 11.77 -11.13 -16.57
N GLU A 138 12.13 -10.10 -17.35
CA GLU A 138 12.69 -10.29 -18.69
C GLU A 138 14.08 -10.93 -18.63
N VAL A 139 14.93 -10.48 -17.71
CA VAL A 139 16.27 -11.04 -17.48
C VAL A 139 16.17 -12.50 -17.05
N ALA A 140 15.30 -12.83 -16.10
CA ALA A 140 15.07 -14.21 -15.68
C ALA A 140 14.68 -15.10 -16.87
N ALA A 141 13.74 -14.65 -17.71
CA ALA A 141 13.34 -15.39 -18.90
C ALA A 141 14.48 -15.56 -19.93
N ARG A 142 15.39 -14.58 -20.05
CA ARG A 142 16.58 -14.69 -20.90
C ARG A 142 17.60 -15.68 -20.33
N VAL A 143 17.83 -15.65 -19.02
CA VAL A 143 18.72 -16.59 -18.33
C VAL A 143 18.23 -18.01 -18.52
N ASP A 144 16.94 -18.28 -18.30
CA ASP A 144 16.34 -19.61 -18.51
C ASP A 144 16.55 -20.13 -19.94
N ARG A 145 16.39 -19.25 -20.95
CA ARG A 145 16.63 -19.61 -22.37
C ARG A 145 18.10 -19.96 -22.62
N ILE A 146 19.02 -19.18 -22.06
CA ILE A 146 20.46 -19.43 -22.19
C ILE A 146 20.83 -20.75 -21.52
N GLU A 147 20.32 -21.02 -20.32
CA GLU A 147 20.58 -22.25 -19.58
C GLU A 147 20.12 -23.49 -20.36
N ARG A 148 18.92 -23.44 -20.97
CA ARG A 148 18.41 -24.52 -21.84
C ARG A 148 19.30 -24.75 -23.06
N ALA A 149 19.68 -23.68 -23.78
CA ALA A 149 20.56 -23.79 -24.95
C ALA A 149 21.96 -24.31 -24.60
N GLN A 150 22.48 -23.97 -23.41
CA GLN A 150 23.76 -24.48 -22.92
C GLN A 150 23.68 -25.97 -22.55
N ALA A 151 22.57 -26.41 -21.95
CA ALA A 151 22.32 -27.82 -21.68
C ALA A 151 22.31 -28.64 -22.98
N GLU A 152 21.58 -28.18 -24.01
CA GLU A 152 21.52 -28.82 -25.33
C GLU A 152 22.90 -28.94 -25.99
N LYS A 153 23.70 -27.86 -25.97
CA LYS A 153 25.07 -27.88 -26.52
C LYS A 153 25.99 -28.85 -25.76
N ARG A 154 25.87 -28.90 -24.42
CA ARG A 154 26.64 -29.84 -23.59
C ARG A 154 26.30 -31.29 -23.93
N ASP A 155 25.03 -31.60 -24.14
CA ASP A 155 24.60 -32.96 -24.49
C ASP A 155 25.02 -33.35 -25.90
N GLN A 156 24.95 -32.44 -26.88
CA GLN A 156 25.50 -32.65 -28.24
C GLN A 156 27.02 -32.92 -28.20
N THR A 157 27.76 -32.20 -27.35
CA THR A 157 29.21 -32.39 -27.20
C THR A 157 29.54 -33.76 -26.59
N LYS A 158 28.76 -34.23 -25.62
CA LYS A 158 28.90 -35.57 -25.04
C LYS A 158 28.57 -36.68 -26.05
N ALA A 159 27.51 -36.50 -26.83
CA ALA A 159 27.11 -37.46 -27.87
C ALA A 159 28.17 -37.58 -28.98
N GLY A 160 28.72 -36.46 -29.44
CA GLY A 160 29.80 -36.45 -30.45
C GLY A 160 31.10 -37.11 -29.97
N LYS A 161 31.44 -36.99 -28.67
CA LYS A 161 32.59 -37.71 -28.08
C LYS A 161 32.39 -39.23 -28.04
N LYS A 162 31.17 -39.71 -27.73
CA LYS A 162 30.85 -41.15 -27.73
C LYS A 162 30.94 -41.76 -29.14
N ALA A 163 30.41 -41.07 -30.15
CA ALA A 163 30.42 -41.55 -31.53
C ALA A 163 31.83 -41.67 -32.15
N ARG A 164 32.81 -40.93 -31.62
CA ARG A 164 34.20 -40.93 -32.09
C ARG A 164 35.10 -41.97 -31.41
N ALA A 165 34.59 -42.63 -30.37
CA ALA A 165 35.30 -43.63 -29.57
C ALA A 165 34.84 -45.08 -29.87
N THR A 166 33.96 -45.25 -30.86
CA THR A 166 33.52 -46.55 -31.41
C THR A 166 34.09 -46.67 -32.82
#